data_AF-A0A6N6QHI7-F1
#
_entry.id   AF-A0A6N6QHI7-F1
#
_cell.length_a   1.000
_cell.length_b   1.000
_cell.length_c   1.000
_cell.angle_alpha   90.00
_cell.angle_beta   90.00
_cell.angle_gamma   90.00
#
_symmetry.space_group_name_H-M   'P 1'
#
loop_
_entity.id
_entity.type
_entity.pdbx_description
1 polymer ?
#
loop_
_entity_poly.entity_id
_entity_poly.type
_entity_poly.pdbx_seq_one_letter_code
_entity_poly.pdbx_strand_id
1 'polypeptide(L)'
;MTIQCQSAPNGRTTAMRFTATSSAANAPSWLLEFYAKVQKQVEIWSFERRVRRSRRVLEALPEHILHDIGWPNVDDRLPGIAKNTEEFKRGK
;
A
#
# COMPACT_ATOMS: atom_id res chain seq x y z
N MET A 1 16.69 4.15 18.56
CA MET A 1 16.58 5.03 19.75
C MET A 1 17.72 4.67 20.67
N THR A 2 18.64 5.58 20.94
CA THR A 2 19.77 5.34 21.85
C THR A 2 19.77 6.43 22.90
N ILE A 3 19.59 6.04 24.15
CA ILE A 3 19.60 6.94 25.31
C ILE A 3 21.04 6.96 25.83
N GLN A 4 21.71 8.10 25.78
CA GLN A 4 22.97 8.28 26.52
C GLN A 4 22.65 8.78 27.93
N CYS A 5 23.06 8.00 28.93
CA CYS A 5 22.95 8.36 30.34
C CYS A 5 24.30 8.93 30.79
N GLN A 6 24.37 10.23 31.07
CA GLN A 6 25.48 10.80 31.84
C GLN A 6 25.00 11.06 33.27
N SER A 7 25.77 10.59 34.25
CA SER A 7 25.50 10.79 35.67
C SER A 7 26.20 12.07 36.15
N ALA A 8 25.44 13.05 36.64
CA ALA A 8 26.00 14.21 37.31
C ALA A 8 26.34 13.85 38.78
N PRO A 9 27.43 14.39 39.35
CA PRO A 9 28.02 13.92 40.62
C PRO A 9 27.17 14.19 41.88
N ASN A 10 26.02 14.86 41.77
CA ASN A 10 25.25 15.35 42.91
C ASN A 10 23.91 14.62 43.12
N GLY A 11 23.76 13.41 42.56
CA GLY A 11 22.64 12.49 42.89
C GLY A 11 21.24 12.96 42.47
N ARG A 12 21.10 14.13 41.84
CA ARG A 12 19.85 14.60 41.25
C ARG A 12 19.85 14.29 39.76
N THR A 13 18.99 13.34 39.37
CA THR A 13 18.67 13.06 37.98
C THR A 13 17.82 14.20 37.42
N THR A 14 18.46 15.26 36.91
CA THR A 14 17.76 16.22 36.07
C THR A 14 17.58 15.55 34.71
N ALA A 15 16.38 15.03 34.45
CA ALA A 15 16.00 14.62 33.11
C ALA A 15 15.98 15.87 32.22
N MET A 16 17.09 16.16 31.54
CA MET A 16 17.10 17.12 30.44
C MET A 16 16.24 16.50 29.34
N ARG A 17 14.96 16.89 29.30
CA ARG A 17 14.16 16.78 28.10
C ARG A 17 14.83 17.66 27.07
N PHE A 18 15.50 17.05 26.10
CA PHE A 18 15.71 17.68 24.81
C PHE A 18 14.31 17.95 24.26
N THR A 19 13.79 19.14 24.49
CA THR A 19 12.77 19.68 23.60
C THR A 19 13.46 19.75 22.26
N ALA A 20 13.24 18.74 21.42
CA ALA A 20 13.44 18.91 20.00
C ALA A 20 12.56 20.11 19.65
N THR A 21 13.14 21.29 19.59
CA THR A 21 12.67 22.35 18.72
C THR A 21 12.86 21.80 17.32
N SER A 22 12.00 20.84 16.95
CA SER A 22 11.74 20.53 15.56
C SER A 22 11.12 21.79 15.03
N SER A 23 11.97 22.67 14.52
CA SER A 23 11.61 23.76 13.64
C SER A 23 11.03 23.15 12.37
N ALA A 24 9.84 22.57 12.49
CA ALA A 24 8.92 22.31 11.41
C ALA A 24 7.98 23.53 11.22
N ALA A 25 8.27 24.65 11.91
CA ALA A 25 7.48 25.87 11.83
C ALA A 25 7.57 26.53 10.45
N ASN A 26 8.62 26.24 9.66
CA ASN A 26 8.86 26.87 8.36
C ASN A 26 9.24 25.84 7.28
N ALA A 27 8.53 24.71 7.20
CA ALA A 27 8.67 23.87 6.01
C ALA A 27 8.17 24.67 4.79
N PRO A 28 8.97 24.81 3.72
CA PRO A 28 8.53 25.49 2.52
C PRO A 28 7.24 24.83 2.00
N SER A 29 6.20 25.62 1.70
CA SER A 29 4.90 25.10 1.28
C SER A 29 4.98 24.15 0.08
N TRP A 30 5.90 24.41 -0.85
CA TRP A 30 6.15 23.55 -2.01
C TRP A 30 6.60 22.12 -1.63
N LEU A 31 7.30 21.96 -0.51
CA LEU A 31 7.79 20.67 -0.05
C LEU A 31 6.66 19.83 0.58
N LEU A 32 5.74 20.49 1.29
CA LEU A 32 4.52 19.87 1.80
C LEU A 32 3.60 19.42 0.65
N GLU A 33 3.42 20.26 -0.36
CA GLU A 33 2.65 19.91 -1.56
C GLU A 33 3.29 18.76 -2.35
N PHE A 34 4.63 18.77 -2.48
CA PHE A 34 5.37 17.68 -3.11
C PHE A 34 5.19 16.38 -2.33
N TYR A 35 5.32 16.41 -1.01
CA TYR A 35 5.13 15.23 -0.16
C TYR A 35 3.71 14.67 -0.30
N ALA A 36 2.69 15.53 -0.30
CA ALA A 36 1.31 15.11 -0.50
C ALA A 36 1.09 14.43 -1.86
N LYS A 37 1.70 14.97 -2.93
CA LYS A 37 1.64 14.35 -4.27
C LYS A 37 2.34 12.99 -4.30
N VAL A 38 3.54 12.89 -3.74
CA VAL A 38 4.30 11.63 -3.68
C VAL A 38 3.56 10.59 -2.84
N GLN A 39 3.03 11.00 -1.68
CA GLN A 39 2.26 10.11 -0.81
C GLN A 39 1.06 9.52 -1.56
N LYS A 40 0.29 10.35 -2.27
CA LYS A 40 -0.84 9.88 -3.08
C LYS A 40 -0.40 8.87 -4.14
N GLN A 41 0.73 9.11 -4.81
CA GLN A 41 1.26 8.18 -5.81
C GLN A 41 1.70 6.85 -5.20
N VAL A 42 2.35 6.89 -4.03
CA VAL A 42 2.76 5.68 -3.30
C VAL A 42 1.54 4.88 -2.84
N GLU A 43 0.49 5.55 -2.37
CA GLU A 43 -0.76 4.90 -1.97
C GLU A 43 -1.40 4.15 -3.15
N ILE A 44 -1.56 4.82 -4.30
CA ILE A 44 -2.07 4.22 -5.54
C ILE A 44 -1.21 3.03 -5.96
N TRP A 45 0.11 3.21 -6.03
CA TRP A 45 1.03 2.15 -6.42
C TRP A 45 0.97 0.95 -5.47
N SER A 46 0.87 1.19 -4.15
CA SER A 46 0.77 0.13 -3.14
C SER A 46 -0.53 -0.66 -3.26
N PHE A 47 -1.63 0.03 -3.62
CA PHE A 47 -2.93 -0.59 -3.86
C PHE A 47 -2.86 -1.46 -5.11
N GLU A 48 -2.41 -0.92 -6.24
CA GLU A 48 -2.24 -1.67 -7.47
C GLU A 48 -1.30 -2.87 -7.30
N ARG A 49 -0.22 -2.72 -6.53
CA ARG A 49 0.70 -3.82 -6.25
C ARG A 49 0.02 -4.94 -5.49
N ARG A 50 -0.82 -4.62 -4.50
CA ARG A 50 -1.64 -5.59 -3.76
C ARG A 50 -2.63 -6.29 -4.69
N VAL A 51 -3.34 -5.53 -5.53
CA VAL A 51 -4.29 -6.07 -6.53
C VAL A 51 -3.59 -6.99 -7.53
N ARG A 52 -2.42 -6.62 -8.07
CA ARG A 52 -1.65 -7.51 -8.97
C ARG A 52 -1.24 -8.81 -8.26
N ARG A 53 -0.88 -8.75 -6.98
CA ARG A 53 -0.49 -9.93 -6.21
C ARG A 53 -1.69 -10.84 -5.96
N SER A 54 -2.84 -10.30 -5.56
CA SER A 54 -4.05 -11.09 -5.34
C SER A 54 -4.57 -11.68 -6.65
N ARG A 55 -4.53 -10.93 -7.75
CA ARG A 55 -4.94 -11.40 -9.07
C ARG A 55 -4.22 -12.68 -9.50
N ARG A 56 -2.90 -12.77 -9.30
CA ARG A 56 -2.14 -13.99 -9.61
C ARG A 56 -2.56 -15.20 -8.77
N VAL A 57 -2.98 -14.96 -7.53
CA VAL A 57 -3.49 -16.03 -6.66
C VAL A 57 -4.87 -16.48 -7.14
N LEU A 58 -5.74 -15.53 -7.50
CA LEU A 58 -7.05 -15.84 -8.07
C LEU A 58 -6.92 -16.61 -9.38
N GLU A 59 -6.04 -16.20 -10.29
CA GLU A 59 -5.75 -16.92 -11.55
C GLU A 59 -5.20 -18.35 -11.33
N ALA A 60 -4.67 -18.66 -10.15
CA ALA A 60 -4.20 -20.00 -9.79
C ALA A 60 -5.27 -20.85 -9.05
N LEU A 61 -6.44 -20.28 -8.74
CA LEU A 61 -7.52 -21.01 -8.11
C LEU A 61 -8.16 -22.01 -9.10
N PRO A 62 -8.72 -23.12 -8.59
CA PRO A 62 -9.55 -24.01 -9.41
C PRO A 62 -10.77 -23.30 -10.02
N GLU A 63 -11.14 -23.73 -11.23
CA GLU A 63 -12.21 -23.13 -12.03
C GLU A 63 -13.56 -23.06 -11.30
N HIS A 64 -13.92 -24.09 -10.53
CA HIS A 64 -15.19 -24.11 -9.78
C HIS A 64 -15.25 -23.00 -8.72
N ILE A 65 -14.14 -22.73 -8.04
CA ILE A 65 -14.07 -21.65 -7.04
C ILE A 65 -14.15 -20.30 -7.76
N LEU A 66 -13.49 -20.15 -8.91
CA LEU A 66 -13.54 -18.92 -9.70
C LEU A 66 -14.95 -18.61 -10.19
N HIS A 67 -15.69 -19.63 -10.65
CA HIS A 67 -17.09 -19.49 -11.03
C HIS A 67 -17.99 -19.12 -9.85
N ASP A 68 -17.81 -19.77 -8.69
CA ASP A 68 -18.63 -19.50 -7.50
C ASP A 68 -18.50 -18.05 -7.01
N ILE A 69 -17.30 -17.46 -7.14
CA ILE A 69 -17.06 -16.06 -6.76
C ILE A 69 -17.31 -15.06 -7.91
N GLY A 70 -17.71 -15.53 -9.09
CA GLY A 70 -17.97 -14.68 -10.27
C GLY A 70 -16.71 -14.03 -10.84
N TRP A 71 -15.55 -14.67 -10.71
CA TRP A 71 -14.28 -14.18 -11.24
C TRP A 71 -13.96 -14.80 -12.62
N PRO A 72 -13.42 -14.04 -13.59
CA PRO A 72 -13.20 -12.59 -13.55
C PRO A 72 -14.53 -11.82 -13.65
N ASN A 73 -14.60 -10.65 -13.00
CA ASN A 73 -15.78 -9.80 -13.11
C ASN A 73 -15.99 -9.37 -14.57
N VAL A 74 -17.24 -9.17 -14.99
CA VAL A 74 -17.57 -8.77 -16.37
C VAL A 74 -16.91 -7.45 -16.75
N ASP A 75 -16.73 -6.54 -15.78
CA ASP A 75 -16.06 -5.25 -15.97
C ASP A 75 -14.52 -5.35 -16.05
N ASP A 76 -13.93 -6.46 -15.58
CA ASP A 76 -12.49 -6.71 -15.71
C ASP A 76 -12.10 -7.12 -17.14
N ARG A 77 -13.10 -7.38 -18.00
CA ARG A 77 -12.92 -7.65 -19.42
C ARG A 77 -12.59 -6.33 -20.13
N LEU A 78 -11.31 -5.97 -20.14
CA LEU A 78 -10.80 -4.96 -21.06
C LEU A 78 -11.30 -5.26 -22.48
N PRO A 79 -11.79 -4.27 -23.25
CA PRO A 79 -12.44 -4.46 -24.56
C PRO A 79 -11.45 -4.84 -25.69
N GLY A 80 -10.52 -5.75 -25.45
CA GLY A 80 -9.50 -6.18 -26.41
C GLY A 80 -8.99 -7.61 -26.24
N ILE A 81 -9.48 -8.39 -25.27
CA ILE A 81 -9.11 -9.81 -25.14
C ILE A 81 -10.38 -10.64 -25.21
N ALA A 82 -10.94 -10.74 -26.42
CA ALA A 82 -11.89 -11.79 -26.75
C ALA A 82 -11.13 -13.13 -26.74
N LYS A 83 -11.13 -13.82 -25.60
CA LYS A 83 -10.82 -15.25 -25.56
C LYS A 83 -12.15 -15.99 -25.48
N ASN A 84 -12.53 -16.54 -26.63
CA ASN A 84 -13.41 -17.69 -26.87
C ASN A 84 -14.11 -18.22 -25.61
N THR A 85 -15.22 -17.59 -25.23
CA THR A 85 -16.19 -18.20 -24.30
C THR A 85 -17.18 -19.10 -25.07
N GLU A 86 -16.82 -19.54 -26.27
CA GLU A 86 -17.64 -20.39 -27.15
C GLU A 86 -17.37 -21.90 -26.95
N GLU A 87 -16.41 -22.31 -26.13
CA GLU A 87 -16.10 -23.74 -25.97
C GLU A 87 -16.91 -24.46 -24.88
N PHE A 88 -17.69 -23.75 -24.05
CA PHE A 88 -18.46 -24.39 -22.95
C PHE A 88 -19.95 -24.60 -23.23
N LYS A 89 -20.41 -24.40 -24.47
CA LYS A 89 -21.77 -24.75 -24.91
C LYS A 89 -21.81 -25.86 -25.96
N ARG A 90 -20.94 -26.87 -25.84
CA ARG A 90 -21.08 -28.13 -26.57
C ARG A 90 -21.06 -29.31 -25.60
N GLY A 91 -22.20 -29.52 -24.96
CA GLY A 91 -22.34 -30.62 -24.00
C GLY A 91 -23.65 -30.64 -23.25
N LYS A 92 -24.79 -30.50 -23.96
CA LYS A 92 -26.03 -31.26 -23.74
C LYS A 92 -27.05 -30.89 -24.79
#